data_AF-A0A3M6XA23-F1
#
_entry.id   AF-A0A3M6XA23-F1
#
_cell.length_a   1.000
_cell.length_b   1.000
_cell.length_c   1.000
_cell.angle_alpha   90.00
_cell.angle_beta   90.00
_cell.angle_gamma   90.00
#
_symmetry.space_group_name_H-M   'P 1'
#
loop_
_entity.id
_entity.type
_entity.pdbx_description
1 polymer ?
#
loop_
_entity_poly.entity_id
_entity_poly.type
_entity_poly.pdbx_seq_one_letter_code
_entity_poly.pdbx_strand_id
1 'polypeptide(L)'
;MGLLLLYLICLFMALTNVYAFPGFQKREAPFDQVRTRLNRHFQDAEEDEPDKYFHEATFHQHYDGRFGDKKLKYEERLSHLSALIQTYFSTMNDIGAETWIMHGTLLGWYWNRGILPWDTDLDVMVSERTLYHLAGYYNMTMHHYHIPGLDTARDYMLEVNPHYSEDGIDSSNQIDARWIDTETGLFIDITALRRNRTADSAGAADEAHAMMVKDKHHYLYDDIFPLRHSTFADAPVKIPFAYPELLTEEYGEQALSKVFYEHHRFNIEKGEWKTLRFSELHGLSGLSRNTSYWGMRLPLKHG
;
A
#
# COMPACT_ATOMS: atom_id res chain seq x y z
N MET A 1 -61.13 28.72 1.09
CA MET A 1 -60.17 28.52 -0.01
C MET A 1 -58.71 28.62 0.42
N GLY A 2 -58.29 29.62 1.22
CA GLY A 2 -56.87 29.79 1.59
C GLY A 2 -56.24 28.67 2.43
N LEU A 3 -56.99 28.07 3.37
CA LEU A 3 -56.50 26.98 4.23
C LEU A 3 -56.22 25.67 3.47
N LEU A 4 -57.03 25.37 2.46
CA LEU A 4 -56.86 24.18 1.63
C LEU A 4 -55.63 24.30 0.72
N LEU A 5 -55.38 25.52 0.21
CA LEU A 5 -54.23 25.83 -0.62
C LEU A 5 -52.93 25.77 0.18
N LEU A 6 -52.92 26.25 1.42
CA LEU A 6 -51.76 26.11 2.31
C LEU A 6 -51.45 24.65 2.63
N TYR A 7 -52.47 23.84 2.88
CA TYR A 7 -52.30 22.40 3.13
C TYR A 7 -51.71 21.67 1.92
N LEU A 8 -52.20 21.99 0.71
CA LEU A 8 -51.66 21.44 -0.53
C LEU A 8 -50.21 21.86 -0.79
N ILE A 9 -49.83 23.11 -0.49
CA ILE A 9 -48.46 23.60 -0.63
C ILE A 9 -47.52 22.93 0.38
N CYS A 10 -47.95 22.75 1.64
CA CYS A 10 -47.17 22.01 2.64
C CYS A 10 -47.01 20.53 2.29
N LEU A 11 -48.05 19.89 1.75
CA LEU A 11 -47.99 18.51 1.28
C LEU A 11 -47.04 18.37 0.08
N PHE A 12 -47.05 19.34 -0.83
CA PHE A 12 -46.16 19.37 -1.99
C PHE A 12 -44.70 19.57 -1.58
N MET A 13 -44.42 20.48 -0.64
CA MET A 13 -43.06 20.66 -0.09
C MET A 13 -42.56 19.46 0.74
N ALA A 14 -43.47 18.72 1.39
CA ALA A 14 -43.13 17.47 2.08
C ALA A 14 -42.85 16.31 1.10
N LEU A 15 -43.48 16.31 -0.08
CA LEU A 15 -43.29 15.28 -1.11
C LEU A 15 -42.11 15.58 -2.06
N THR A 16 -41.64 16.83 -2.16
CA THR A 16 -40.44 17.17 -2.94
C THR A 16 -39.14 17.02 -2.16
N ASN A 17 -39.21 16.84 -0.83
CA ASN A 17 -38.07 16.41 -0.01
C ASN A 17 -37.96 14.88 0.00
N VAL A 18 -37.96 14.28 -1.18
CA VAL A 18 -37.23 13.03 -1.34
C VAL A 18 -35.76 13.46 -1.30
N TYR A 19 -35.19 13.48 -0.10
CA TYR A 19 -33.75 13.34 0.02
C TYR A 19 -33.45 11.99 -0.62
N ALA A 20 -33.08 12.02 -1.90
CA ALA A 20 -32.25 10.99 -2.46
C ALA A 20 -30.97 11.07 -1.62
N PHE A 21 -30.95 10.36 -0.49
CA PHE A 21 -29.71 9.82 0.00
C PHE A 21 -29.22 9.02 -1.20
N PRO A 22 -28.13 9.45 -1.88
CA PRO A 22 -27.44 8.50 -2.70
C PRO A 22 -26.98 7.48 -1.67
N GLY A 23 -27.71 6.37 -1.53
CA GLY A 23 -27.13 5.19 -0.95
C GLY A 23 -25.84 5.04 -1.72
N PHE A 24 -24.70 5.19 -1.04
CA PHE A 24 -23.40 4.96 -1.65
C PHE A 24 -23.45 3.50 -2.08
N GLN A 25 -23.87 3.28 -3.31
CA GLN A 25 -23.85 1.97 -3.93
C GLN A 25 -22.40 1.52 -3.82
N LYS A 26 -22.17 0.31 -3.32
CA LYS A 26 -20.83 -0.26 -3.20
C LYS A 26 -20.13 -0.05 -4.55
N ARG A 27 -19.16 0.85 -4.57
CA ARG A 27 -18.41 1.17 -5.80
C ARG A 27 -17.36 0.08 -5.90
N GLU A 28 -17.51 -0.75 -6.93
CA GLU A 28 -16.55 -1.79 -7.30
C GLU A 28 -15.91 -1.38 -8.64
N ALA A 29 -14.70 -1.88 -8.90
CA ALA A 29 -13.98 -1.60 -10.14
C ALA A 29 -13.80 -2.90 -10.96
N PRO A 30 -14.90 -3.49 -11.48
CA PRO A 30 -14.81 -4.72 -12.26
C PRO A 30 -14.03 -4.48 -13.55
N PHE A 31 -13.30 -5.52 -14.01
CA PHE A 31 -12.42 -5.46 -15.17
C PHE A 31 -13.04 -4.75 -16.39
N ASP A 32 -14.26 -5.10 -16.78
CA ASP A 32 -14.90 -4.53 -17.98
C ASP A 32 -15.14 -3.02 -17.91
N GLN A 33 -15.18 -2.44 -16.70
CA GLN A 33 -15.38 -1.01 -16.48
C GLN A 33 -14.06 -0.23 -16.41
N VAL A 34 -12.97 -0.87 -15.98
CA VAL A 34 -11.68 -0.20 -15.75
C VAL A 34 -10.57 -0.62 -16.73
N ARG A 35 -10.80 -1.64 -17.56
CA ARG A 35 -9.79 -2.14 -18.49
C ARG A 35 -9.24 -1.04 -19.40
N THR A 36 -7.92 -1.02 -19.53
CA THR A 36 -7.20 -0.08 -20.39
C THR A 36 -6.90 -0.74 -21.74
N ARG A 37 -5.87 -1.60 -21.77
CA ARG A 37 -5.34 -2.27 -22.99
C ARG A 37 -5.68 -3.75 -23.08
N LEU A 38 -6.07 -4.38 -21.98
CA LEU A 38 -6.29 -5.82 -21.91
C LEU A 38 -7.68 -6.22 -22.42
N ASN A 39 -7.76 -7.41 -23.00
CA ASN A 39 -9.01 -8.03 -23.47
C ASN A 39 -9.55 -9.09 -22.49
N ARG A 40 -8.78 -9.43 -21.45
CA ARG A 40 -9.17 -10.31 -20.33
C ARG A 40 -8.40 -9.91 -19.07
N HIS A 41 -8.96 -10.19 -17.89
CA HIS A 41 -8.21 -10.08 -16.63
C HIS A 41 -7.34 -11.32 -16.39
N PHE A 42 -6.33 -11.15 -15.55
CA PHE A 42 -5.44 -12.19 -15.05
C PHE A 42 -5.59 -12.42 -13.54
N GLN A 43 -6.73 -12.06 -12.97
CA GLN A 43 -7.14 -12.39 -11.60
C GLN A 43 -7.85 -13.74 -11.56
N ASP A 44 -7.68 -14.50 -10.47
CA ASP A 44 -8.44 -15.73 -10.21
C ASP A 44 -9.35 -15.56 -8.97
N ALA A 45 -10.35 -14.69 -9.13
CA ALA A 45 -11.28 -14.38 -8.05
C ALA A 45 -12.12 -15.59 -7.60
N GLU A 46 -12.22 -16.65 -8.41
CA GLU A 46 -12.94 -17.88 -8.06
C GLU A 46 -12.11 -18.83 -7.17
N GLU A 47 -10.77 -18.74 -7.21
CA GLU A 47 -9.86 -19.45 -6.30
C GLU A 47 -9.57 -18.68 -5.00
N ASP A 48 -9.88 -17.38 -4.96
CA ASP A 48 -9.71 -16.52 -3.79
C ASP A 48 -10.79 -16.75 -2.71
N GLU A 49 -10.52 -16.29 -1.48
CA GLU A 49 -11.49 -16.36 -0.39
C GLU A 49 -12.78 -15.56 -0.76
N PRO A 50 -14.00 -16.09 -0.48
CA PRO A 50 -15.25 -15.51 -0.99
C PRO A 50 -15.50 -14.03 -0.67
N ASP A 51 -14.92 -13.52 0.42
CA ASP A 51 -15.11 -12.14 0.90
C ASP A 51 -13.88 -11.25 0.64
N LYS A 52 -12.85 -11.75 -0.06
CA LYS A 52 -11.67 -10.99 -0.43
C LYS A 52 -12.02 -9.98 -1.53
N TYR A 53 -11.69 -8.71 -1.33
CA TYR A 53 -12.00 -7.66 -2.30
C TYR A 53 -10.92 -7.46 -3.35
N PHE A 54 -9.66 -7.36 -2.91
CA PHE A 54 -8.53 -7.15 -3.80
C PHE A 54 -8.02 -8.50 -4.28
N HIS A 55 -8.03 -8.72 -5.59
CA HIS A 55 -7.55 -9.97 -6.19
C HIS A 55 -6.23 -9.72 -6.91
N GLU A 56 -5.20 -10.46 -6.55
CA GLU A 56 -3.89 -10.35 -7.18
C GLU A 56 -3.86 -11.05 -8.55
N ALA A 57 -2.85 -10.72 -9.33
CA ALA A 57 -2.63 -11.38 -10.60
C ALA A 57 -2.11 -12.81 -10.40
N THR A 58 -2.66 -13.74 -11.18
CA THR A 58 -2.24 -15.15 -11.31
C THR A 58 -0.75 -15.35 -11.59
N PHE A 59 -0.05 -14.34 -12.14
CA PHE A 59 1.39 -14.42 -12.40
C PHE A 59 2.25 -13.82 -11.28
N HIS A 60 1.70 -12.99 -10.38
CA HIS A 60 2.43 -12.37 -9.28
C HIS A 60 1.51 -11.65 -8.28
N GLN A 61 1.75 -11.83 -6.98
CA GLN A 61 0.94 -11.24 -5.91
C GLN A 61 0.96 -9.70 -5.89
N HIS A 62 2.08 -9.07 -6.25
CA HIS A 62 2.18 -7.60 -6.23
C HIS A 62 1.71 -6.90 -7.52
N TYR A 63 0.81 -7.54 -8.27
CA TYR A 63 0.26 -7.00 -9.51
C TYR A 63 -1.25 -7.16 -9.54
N ASP A 64 -1.93 -6.18 -10.11
CA ASP A 64 -3.35 -6.20 -10.38
C ASP A 64 -3.61 -6.77 -11.78
N GLY A 65 -4.24 -7.94 -11.82
CA GLY A 65 -4.51 -8.65 -13.08
C GLY A 65 -5.53 -7.97 -13.99
N ARG A 66 -6.20 -6.88 -13.57
CA ARG A 66 -7.05 -6.06 -14.44
C ARG A 66 -6.22 -5.19 -15.39
N PHE A 67 -4.98 -4.89 -15.01
CA PHE A 67 -4.10 -3.97 -15.73
C PHE A 67 -2.80 -4.64 -16.21
N GLY A 68 -2.27 -5.60 -15.44
CA GLY A 68 -1.06 -6.35 -15.77
C GLY A 68 -1.31 -7.70 -16.43
N ASP A 69 -0.42 -8.11 -17.33
CA ASP A 69 -0.42 -9.40 -18.02
C ASP A 69 0.89 -10.19 -17.88
N LYS A 70 1.90 -9.59 -17.22
CA LYS A 70 3.20 -10.20 -16.95
C LYS A 70 3.93 -9.42 -15.85
N LYS A 71 4.87 -10.07 -15.18
CA LYS A 71 5.82 -9.43 -14.28
C LYS A 71 6.81 -8.56 -15.08
N LEU A 72 7.12 -7.36 -14.59
CA LEU A 72 8.20 -6.54 -15.11
C LEU A 72 9.55 -7.23 -14.95
N LYS A 73 10.48 -6.96 -15.88
CA LYS A 73 11.84 -7.46 -15.73
C LYS A 73 12.54 -6.77 -14.56
N TYR A 74 13.57 -7.44 -14.04
CA TYR A 74 14.32 -6.97 -12.88
C TYR A 74 14.87 -5.54 -13.10
N GLU A 75 15.44 -5.29 -14.27
CA GLU A 75 16.06 -4.02 -14.65
C GLU A 75 15.05 -2.88 -14.89
N GLU A 76 13.79 -3.19 -15.19
CA GLU A 76 12.74 -2.20 -15.45
C GLU A 76 12.02 -1.84 -14.13
N ARG A 77 11.85 -2.81 -13.23
CA ARG A 77 10.99 -2.71 -12.03
C ARG A 77 11.29 -1.51 -11.14
N LEU A 78 12.57 -1.22 -10.88
CA LEU A 78 12.97 -0.13 -10.00
C LEU A 78 12.43 1.22 -10.48
N SER A 79 12.47 1.47 -11.80
CA SER A 79 11.95 2.73 -12.36
C SER A 79 10.43 2.86 -12.22
N HIS A 80 9.69 1.75 -12.31
CA HIS A 80 8.24 1.72 -12.12
C HIS A 80 7.85 1.90 -10.64
N LEU A 81 8.58 1.27 -9.71
CA LEU A 81 8.36 1.48 -8.27
C LEU A 81 8.67 2.94 -7.87
N SER A 82 9.75 3.53 -8.39
CA SER A 82 10.05 4.96 -8.17
C SER A 82 8.94 5.86 -8.71
N ALA A 83 8.43 5.58 -9.90
CA ALA A 83 7.30 6.31 -10.47
C ALA A 83 6.02 6.19 -9.62
N LEU A 84 5.70 5.00 -9.11
CA LEU A 84 4.58 4.77 -8.20
C LEU A 84 4.68 5.63 -6.95
N ILE A 85 5.81 5.56 -6.23
CA ILE A 85 5.95 6.28 -4.95
C ILE A 85 5.96 7.80 -5.15
N GLN A 86 6.57 8.29 -6.23
CA GLN A 86 6.60 9.72 -6.57
C GLN A 86 5.19 10.25 -6.88
N THR A 87 4.43 9.55 -7.73
CA THR A 87 3.08 9.97 -8.12
C THR A 87 2.08 9.84 -6.98
N TYR A 88 2.21 8.80 -6.16
CA TYR A 88 1.43 8.61 -4.94
C TYR A 88 1.65 9.77 -3.96
N PHE A 89 2.89 10.04 -3.54
CA PHE A 89 3.15 11.11 -2.58
C PHE A 89 2.83 12.51 -3.13
N SER A 90 3.03 12.74 -4.44
CA SER A 90 2.58 13.97 -5.09
C SER A 90 1.05 14.13 -4.96
N THR A 91 0.28 13.10 -5.31
CA THR A 91 -1.18 13.13 -5.23
C THR A 91 -1.64 13.36 -3.79
N MET A 92 -1.11 12.57 -2.85
CA MET A 92 -1.51 12.65 -1.44
C MET A 92 -1.19 14.01 -0.83
N ASN A 93 -0.05 14.62 -1.19
CA ASN A 93 0.28 15.98 -0.78
C ASN A 93 -0.70 17.01 -1.37
N ASP A 94 -1.04 16.89 -2.66
CA ASP A 94 -1.93 17.84 -3.35
C ASP A 94 -3.36 17.82 -2.80
N ILE A 95 -3.85 16.64 -2.41
CA ILE A 95 -5.19 16.48 -1.81
C ILE A 95 -5.21 16.64 -0.28
N GLY A 96 -4.05 16.87 0.35
CA GLY A 96 -3.94 17.04 1.80
C GLY A 96 -4.16 15.75 2.60
N ALA A 97 -3.93 14.58 2.00
CA ALA A 97 -4.00 13.28 2.65
C ALA A 97 -2.64 12.92 3.28
N GLU A 98 -2.54 12.98 4.61
CA GLU A 98 -1.30 12.59 5.30
C GLU A 98 -1.08 11.07 5.25
N THR A 99 0.11 10.69 4.78
CA THR A 99 0.59 9.31 4.63
C THR A 99 2.09 9.23 4.94
N TRP A 100 2.58 8.03 5.25
CA TRP A 100 3.99 7.73 5.49
C TRP A 100 4.36 6.34 4.98
N ILE A 101 5.64 6.11 4.70
CA ILE A 101 6.14 4.78 4.27
C ILE A 101 6.29 3.85 5.48
N MET A 102 6.04 2.55 5.27
CA MET A 102 6.13 1.50 6.29
C MET A 102 6.79 0.23 5.73
N HIS A 103 6.94 -0.81 6.56
CA HIS A 103 7.36 -2.15 6.16
C HIS A 103 8.63 -2.18 5.29
N GLY A 104 8.63 -2.95 4.19
CA GLY A 104 9.77 -3.09 3.29
C GLY A 104 10.21 -1.76 2.66
N THR A 105 9.25 -0.85 2.41
CA THR A 105 9.54 0.49 1.88
C THR A 105 10.34 1.33 2.87
N LEU A 106 9.97 1.28 4.16
CA LEU A 106 10.72 1.92 5.24
C LEU A 106 12.11 1.29 5.43
N LEU A 107 12.25 -0.03 5.22
CA LEU A 107 13.53 -0.72 5.26
C LEU A 107 14.47 -0.27 4.13
N GLY A 108 13.95 -0.12 2.91
CA GLY A 108 14.72 0.48 1.81
C GLY A 108 15.15 1.91 2.14
N TRP A 109 14.24 2.70 2.70
CA TRP A 109 14.56 4.05 3.17
C TRP A 109 15.70 4.05 4.19
N TYR A 110 15.70 3.11 5.15
CA TYR A 110 16.74 3.01 6.17
C TYR A 110 18.15 2.85 5.57
N TRP A 111 18.30 1.98 4.55
CA TRP A 111 19.61 1.66 3.99
C TRP A 111 20.20 2.79 3.16
N ASN A 112 19.42 3.37 2.24
CA ASN A 112 19.95 4.38 1.33
C ASN A 112 18.89 5.35 0.78
N ARG A 113 17.76 5.53 1.48
CA ARG A 113 16.68 6.40 1.01
C ARG A 113 16.13 5.99 -0.36
N GLY A 114 16.25 4.70 -0.70
CA GLY A 114 15.86 4.16 -2.00
C GLY A 114 15.19 2.80 -1.86
N ILE A 115 14.57 2.36 -2.94
CA ILE A 115 13.91 1.07 -3.02
C ILE A 115 14.97 -0.03 -3.06
N LEU A 116 14.75 -1.12 -2.31
CA LEU A 116 15.67 -2.25 -2.34
C LEU A 116 15.67 -2.87 -3.75
N PRO A 117 16.83 -3.23 -4.34
CA PRO A 117 16.84 -3.71 -5.73
C PRO A 117 15.98 -4.96 -5.98
N TRP A 118 15.82 -5.80 -4.97
CA TRP A 118 15.02 -7.02 -5.04
C TRP A 118 13.54 -6.83 -4.69
N ASP A 119 13.14 -5.67 -4.15
CA ASP A 119 11.74 -5.39 -3.77
C ASP A 119 10.80 -5.49 -4.95
N THR A 120 9.57 -5.90 -4.68
CA THR A 120 8.55 -6.11 -5.72
C THR A 120 7.27 -5.28 -5.55
N ASP A 121 7.18 -4.55 -4.45
CA ASP A 121 6.02 -3.86 -3.94
C ASP A 121 6.44 -2.66 -3.08
N LEU A 122 5.45 -1.88 -2.68
CA LEU A 122 5.60 -0.71 -1.82
C LEU A 122 4.45 -0.67 -0.84
N ASP A 123 4.74 -0.25 0.38
CA ASP A 123 3.81 -0.20 1.49
C ASP A 123 3.82 1.18 2.11
N VAL A 124 2.62 1.71 2.28
CA VAL A 124 2.40 2.99 2.93
C VAL A 124 1.25 2.85 3.91
N MET A 125 1.23 3.76 4.86
CA MET A 125 0.20 3.80 5.87
C MET A 125 -0.43 5.19 5.93
N VAL A 126 -1.69 5.22 6.30
CA VAL A 126 -2.48 6.44 6.53
C VAL A 126 -3.17 6.35 7.89
N SER A 127 -3.64 7.48 8.42
CA SER A 127 -4.56 7.43 9.55
C SER A 127 -5.92 6.92 9.12
N GLU A 128 -6.67 6.28 10.03
CA GLU A 128 -8.09 5.94 9.79
C GLU A 128 -8.87 7.14 9.24
N ARG A 129 -8.72 8.32 9.83
CA ARG A 129 -9.39 9.55 9.36
C ARG A 129 -9.04 9.89 7.91
N THR A 130 -7.78 9.75 7.52
CA THR A 130 -7.33 9.97 6.14
C THR A 130 -7.98 8.96 5.21
N LEU A 131 -8.05 7.68 5.58
CA LEU A 131 -8.71 6.64 4.79
C LEU A 131 -10.18 6.95 4.55
N TYR A 132 -10.92 7.39 5.58
CA TYR A 132 -12.33 7.82 5.41
C TYR A 132 -12.46 9.01 4.44
N HIS A 133 -11.49 9.93 4.45
CA HIS A 133 -11.46 11.04 3.48
C HIS A 133 -11.21 10.53 2.05
N LEU A 134 -10.25 9.63 1.85
CA LEU A 134 -10.00 9.01 0.54
C LEU A 134 -11.24 8.23 0.05
N ALA A 135 -11.87 7.45 0.91
CA ALA A 135 -13.07 6.67 0.58
C ALA A 135 -14.24 7.57 0.13
N GLY A 136 -14.48 8.67 0.85
CA GLY A 136 -15.62 9.56 0.61
C GLY A 136 -15.47 10.44 -0.63
N TYR A 137 -14.25 10.82 -0.98
CA TYR A 137 -14.00 11.86 -2.00
C TYR A 137 -13.13 11.41 -3.19
N TYR A 138 -12.28 10.39 -3.01
CA TYR A 138 -11.25 10.02 -3.99
C TYR A 138 -11.26 8.54 -4.40
N ASN A 139 -12.16 7.71 -3.86
CA ASN A 139 -12.28 6.32 -4.29
C ASN A 139 -12.59 6.23 -5.79
N MET A 140 -11.82 5.40 -6.52
CA MET A 140 -11.88 5.18 -7.96
C MET A 140 -11.55 6.41 -8.80
N THR A 141 -10.72 7.30 -8.27
CA THR A 141 -10.19 8.42 -9.05
C THR A 141 -8.99 7.99 -9.88
N MET A 142 -8.92 8.52 -11.10
CA MET A 142 -7.81 8.34 -12.03
C MET A 142 -6.93 9.59 -12.02
N HIS A 143 -5.62 9.39 -11.94
CA HIS A 143 -4.62 10.45 -11.84
C HIS A 143 -3.58 10.30 -12.95
N HIS A 144 -3.47 11.34 -13.75
CA HIS A 144 -2.67 11.32 -14.98
C HIS A 144 -1.35 12.07 -14.80
N TYR A 145 -0.24 11.39 -15.10
CA TYR A 145 1.11 11.92 -14.92
C TYR A 145 1.97 11.81 -16.17
N HIS A 146 2.76 12.85 -16.43
CA HIS A 146 3.88 12.79 -17.36
C HIS A 146 5.16 12.62 -16.55
N ILE A 147 5.73 11.42 -16.58
CA ILE A 147 6.90 11.08 -15.77
C ILE A 147 8.16 11.34 -16.59
N PRO A 148 9.10 12.16 -16.10
CA PRO A 148 10.37 12.40 -16.80
C PRO A 148 11.09 11.08 -17.12
N GLY A 149 11.41 10.86 -18.39
CA GLY A 149 12.10 9.65 -18.84
C GLY A 149 11.19 8.51 -19.33
N LEU A 150 9.86 8.65 -19.23
CA LEU A 150 8.91 7.77 -19.91
C LEU A 150 8.31 8.48 -21.13
N ASP A 151 8.29 7.79 -22.27
CA ASP A 151 7.79 8.34 -23.54
C ASP A 151 6.27 8.53 -23.56
N THR A 152 5.56 7.84 -22.67
CA THR A 152 4.10 7.86 -22.58
C THR A 152 3.67 8.26 -21.19
N ALA A 153 2.59 9.04 -21.12
CA ALA A 153 1.95 9.36 -19.86
C ALA A 153 1.48 8.08 -19.14
N ARG A 154 1.29 8.20 -17.83
CA ARG A 154 0.88 7.11 -16.95
C ARG A 154 -0.38 7.51 -16.21
N ASP A 155 -1.31 6.56 -16.12
CA ASP A 155 -2.54 6.70 -15.38
C ASP A 155 -2.49 5.81 -14.14
N TYR A 156 -2.79 6.41 -13.00
CA TYR A 156 -2.82 5.73 -11.71
C TYR A 156 -4.23 5.78 -11.12
N MET A 157 -4.70 4.65 -10.59
CA MET A 157 -6.01 4.57 -9.96
C MET A 157 -5.84 4.48 -8.43
N LEU A 158 -6.56 5.34 -7.70
CA LEU A 158 -6.77 5.14 -6.27
C LEU A 158 -8.05 4.32 -6.07
N GLU A 159 -7.93 3.13 -5.47
CA GLU A 159 -9.06 2.27 -5.16
C GLU A 159 -9.09 1.95 -3.68
N VAL A 160 -10.24 2.16 -3.03
CA VAL A 160 -10.44 1.89 -1.60
C VAL A 160 -11.30 0.65 -1.44
N ASN A 161 -10.81 -0.29 -0.63
CA ASN A 161 -11.52 -1.49 -0.27
C ASN A 161 -12.82 -1.14 0.48
N PRO A 162 -14.01 -1.62 0.06
CA PRO A 162 -15.27 -1.34 0.76
C PRO A 162 -15.30 -1.82 2.22
N HIS A 163 -14.44 -2.76 2.61
CA HIS A 163 -14.27 -3.21 3.99
C HIS A 163 -13.43 -2.24 4.84
N TYR A 164 -13.00 -1.08 4.30
CA TYR A 164 -12.11 -0.12 4.97
C TYR A 164 -12.61 0.31 6.37
N SER A 165 -13.93 0.41 6.55
CA SER A 165 -14.59 0.83 7.79
C SER A 165 -14.72 -0.28 8.83
N GLU A 166 -14.42 -1.52 8.47
CA GLU A 166 -14.49 -2.64 9.41
C GLU A 166 -13.34 -2.58 10.42
N ASP A 167 -13.69 -2.84 11.67
CA ASP A 167 -12.77 -2.84 12.79
C ASP A 167 -12.20 -4.23 13.04
N GLY A 168 -10.94 -4.29 13.49
CA GLY A 168 -10.31 -5.54 13.91
C GLY A 168 -9.43 -6.19 12.85
N ILE A 169 -9.10 -7.45 13.09
CA ILE A 169 -8.25 -8.25 12.22
C ILE A 169 -9.13 -8.86 11.14
N ASP A 170 -8.72 -8.72 9.89
CA ASP A 170 -9.40 -9.28 8.73
C ASP A 170 -8.35 -9.95 7.85
N SER A 171 -8.34 -11.28 7.80
CA SER A 171 -7.36 -12.03 7.01
C SER A 171 -7.55 -11.91 5.51
N SER A 172 -8.79 -11.64 5.07
CA SER A 172 -9.18 -11.56 3.67
C SER A 172 -9.01 -10.15 3.12
N ASN A 173 -9.16 -9.12 3.96
CA ASN A 173 -9.10 -7.71 3.57
C ASN A 173 -8.14 -6.89 4.44
N GLN A 174 -6.89 -7.35 4.51
CA GLN A 174 -5.81 -6.70 5.26
C GLN A 174 -5.48 -5.32 4.68
N ILE A 175 -5.55 -5.18 3.35
CA ILE A 175 -5.26 -3.95 2.61
C ILE A 175 -6.52 -3.10 2.47
N ASP A 176 -6.42 -1.83 2.89
CA ASP A 176 -7.53 -0.89 2.93
C ASP A 176 -7.70 -0.10 1.62
N ALA A 177 -6.61 0.14 0.89
CA ALA A 177 -6.65 0.80 -0.41
C ALA A 177 -5.40 0.45 -1.25
N ARG A 178 -5.46 0.71 -2.56
CA ARG A 178 -4.34 0.57 -3.48
C ARG A 178 -4.17 1.80 -4.36
N TRP A 179 -2.91 2.14 -4.64
CA TRP A 179 -2.52 3.06 -5.71
C TRP A 179 -1.93 2.25 -6.87
N ILE A 180 -2.65 2.16 -7.98
CA ILE A 180 -2.40 1.15 -9.03
C ILE A 180 -1.92 1.83 -10.31
N ASP A 181 -0.76 1.43 -10.84
CA ASP A 181 -0.34 1.75 -12.21
C ASP A 181 -1.19 0.95 -13.21
N THR A 182 -2.04 1.64 -13.97
CA THR A 182 -3.01 0.98 -14.86
C THR A 182 -2.44 0.51 -16.20
N GLU A 183 -1.14 0.73 -16.44
CA GLU A 183 -0.41 0.19 -17.59
C GLU A 183 0.27 -1.15 -17.26
N THR A 184 0.84 -1.27 -16.06
CA THR A 184 1.62 -2.44 -15.63
C THR A 184 0.89 -3.35 -14.65
N GLY A 185 -0.08 -2.82 -13.91
CA GLY A 185 -0.73 -3.47 -12.78
C GLY A 185 0.05 -3.41 -11.47
N LEU A 186 1.26 -2.85 -11.44
CA LEU A 186 2.01 -2.68 -10.19
C LEU A 186 1.29 -1.70 -9.27
N PHE A 187 1.30 -1.92 -7.96
CA PHE A 187 0.58 -1.07 -7.01
C PHE A 187 1.36 -0.82 -5.72
N ILE A 188 0.89 0.18 -4.97
CA ILE A 188 1.24 0.40 -3.56
C ILE A 188 0.08 -0.09 -2.71
N ASP A 189 0.38 -0.90 -1.70
CA ASP A 189 -0.59 -1.28 -0.68
C ASP A 189 -0.68 -0.19 0.40
N ILE A 190 -1.92 0.22 0.70
CA ILE A 190 -2.22 1.27 1.68
C ILE A 190 -3.00 0.63 2.82
N THR A 191 -2.41 0.63 4.01
CA THR A 191 -3.07 0.21 5.26
C THR A 191 -3.41 1.42 6.11
N ALA A 192 -4.43 1.31 6.96
CA ALA A 192 -4.79 2.38 7.87
C ALA A 192 -4.61 2.03 9.34
N LEU A 193 -3.81 2.87 10.00
CA LEU A 193 -3.61 2.87 11.44
C LEU A 193 -4.88 3.36 12.14
N ARG A 194 -5.44 2.49 12.99
CA ARG A 194 -6.68 2.73 13.73
C ARG A 194 -6.52 2.36 15.20
N ARG A 195 -7.44 2.83 16.04
CA ARG A 195 -7.48 2.40 17.44
C ARG A 195 -7.89 0.95 17.54
N ASN A 196 -7.27 0.22 18.46
CA ASN A 196 -7.64 -1.15 18.74
C ASN A 196 -8.90 -1.25 19.61
N ARG A 197 -10.05 -0.98 19.00
CA ARG A 197 -11.35 -0.99 19.69
C ARG A 197 -11.70 -2.36 20.28
N THR A 198 -11.18 -3.44 19.70
CA THR A 198 -11.37 -4.82 20.20
C THR A 198 -10.66 -5.01 21.53
N ALA A 199 -9.39 -4.63 21.62
CA ALA A 199 -8.64 -4.66 22.88
C ALA A 199 -9.23 -3.69 23.91
N ASP A 200 -9.63 -2.48 23.49
CA ASP A 200 -10.30 -1.49 24.35
C ASP A 200 -11.56 -2.08 25.00
N SER A 201 -12.43 -2.68 24.18
CA SER A 201 -13.71 -3.26 24.62
C SER A 201 -13.53 -4.47 25.55
N ALA A 202 -12.43 -5.20 25.39
CA ALA A 202 -12.06 -6.31 26.27
C ALA A 202 -11.38 -5.85 27.58
N GLY A 203 -11.13 -4.54 27.75
CA GLY A 203 -10.33 -4.01 28.86
C GLY A 203 -8.88 -4.46 28.84
N ALA A 204 -8.38 -4.84 27.65
CA ALA A 204 -7.07 -5.43 27.43
C ALA A 204 -6.14 -4.54 26.57
N ALA A 205 -6.59 -3.37 26.14
CA ALA A 205 -5.73 -2.37 25.52
C ALA A 205 -4.82 -1.75 26.58
N ASP A 206 -3.58 -2.25 26.65
CA ASP A 206 -2.49 -1.46 27.20
C ASP A 206 -1.98 -0.47 26.14
N GLU A 207 -1.07 0.42 26.53
CA GLU A 207 -0.48 1.38 25.60
C GLU A 207 0.14 0.66 24.39
N ALA A 208 0.79 -0.50 24.61
CA ALA A 208 1.46 -1.32 23.59
C ALA A 208 0.55 -1.83 22.46
N HIS A 209 -0.75 -2.00 22.72
CA HIS A 209 -1.72 -2.46 21.72
C HIS A 209 -2.77 -1.40 21.37
N ALA A 210 -2.53 -0.13 21.71
CA ALA A 210 -3.50 0.94 21.52
C ALA A 210 -3.86 1.21 20.06
N MET A 211 -2.90 1.02 19.14
CA MET A 211 -3.10 1.16 17.70
C MET A 211 -2.89 -0.17 16.98
N MET A 212 -3.61 -0.37 15.89
CA MET A 212 -3.53 -1.58 15.07
C MET A 212 -3.78 -1.29 13.60
N VAL A 213 -3.45 -2.27 12.77
CA VAL A 213 -3.96 -2.43 11.40
C VAL A 213 -4.56 -3.83 11.25
N LYS A 214 -5.17 -4.14 10.10
CA LYS A 214 -5.95 -5.39 9.92
C LYS A 214 -5.10 -6.66 9.79
N ASP A 215 -3.81 -6.53 9.50
CA ASP A 215 -2.86 -7.62 9.25
C ASP A 215 -2.26 -8.25 10.54
N LYS A 216 -2.79 -7.89 11.71
CA LYS A 216 -2.35 -8.30 13.07
C LYS A 216 -1.17 -7.49 13.65
N HIS A 217 -0.60 -6.53 12.94
CA HIS A 217 0.38 -5.62 13.53
C HIS A 217 -0.29 -4.63 14.49
N HIS A 218 0.42 -4.35 15.58
CA HIS A 218 0.05 -3.39 16.62
C HIS A 218 1.18 -2.38 16.77
N TYR A 219 0.83 -1.16 17.15
CA TYR A 219 1.78 -0.07 17.26
C TYR A 219 1.50 0.78 18.49
N LEU A 220 2.56 1.30 19.10
CA LEU A 220 2.46 2.45 19.99
C LEU A 220 2.19 3.71 19.15
N TYR A 221 1.34 4.59 19.67
CA TYR A 221 1.11 5.89 19.04
C TYR A 221 2.42 6.68 18.92
N ASP A 222 3.24 6.66 19.97
CA ASP A 222 4.50 7.41 20.05
C ASP A 222 5.64 6.80 19.19
N ASP A 223 5.49 5.55 18.75
CA ASP A 223 6.43 4.96 17.79
C ASP A 223 6.19 5.49 16.37
N ILE A 224 4.92 5.80 16.06
CA ILE A 224 4.55 6.36 14.76
C ILE A 224 4.70 7.88 14.76
N PHE A 225 4.17 8.56 15.78
CA PHE A 225 4.04 10.02 15.81
C PHE A 225 5.03 10.69 16.78
N PRO A 226 5.51 11.91 16.50
CA PRO A 226 5.26 12.69 15.28
C PRO A 226 6.04 12.12 14.08
N LEU A 227 5.39 12.15 12.91
CA LEU A 227 6.04 11.76 11.66
C LEU A 227 7.22 12.68 11.34
N ARG A 228 8.27 12.12 10.73
CA ARG A 228 9.47 12.87 10.33
C ARG A 228 9.50 13.03 8.81
N HIS A 229 9.87 14.22 8.35
CA HIS A 229 10.06 14.49 6.93
C HIS A 229 11.36 13.87 6.42
N SER A 230 11.32 13.30 5.22
CA SER A 230 12.50 12.76 4.54
C SER A 230 12.31 12.74 3.03
N THR A 231 13.22 12.06 2.33
CA THR A 231 13.13 11.77 0.90
C THR A 231 13.29 10.27 0.68
N PHE A 232 12.59 9.75 -0.32
CA PHE A 232 12.69 8.35 -0.75
C PHE A 232 12.48 8.26 -2.25
N ALA A 233 13.44 7.66 -2.98
CA ALA A 233 13.39 7.58 -4.45
C ALA A 233 13.04 8.94 -5.10
N ASP A 234 13.70 10.01 -4.65
CA ASP A 234 13.49 11.42 -5.06
C ASP A 234 12.09 12.01 -4.76
N ALA A 235 11.22 11.28 -4.08
CA ALA A 235 9.94 11.81 -3.57
C ALA A 235 10.11 12.38 -2.14
N PRO A 236 9.48 13.52 -1.80
CA PRO A 236 9.33 13.94 -0.41
C PRO A 236 8.36 12.98 0.29
N VAL A 237 8.80 12.38 1.38
CA VAL A 237 8.02 11.39 2.15
C VAL A 237 7.99 11.71 3.63
N LYS A 238 7.11 11.01 4.35
CA LYS A 238 7.12 10.95 5.82
C LYS A 238 7.48 9.54 6.27
N ILE A 239 8.10 9.44 7.44
CA ILE A 239 8.45 8.19 8.12
C ILE A 239 7.95 8.24 9.59
N PRO A 240 7.77 7.08 10.25
CA PRO A 240 7.45 7.03 11.67
C PRO A 240 8.61 7.54 12.55
N PHE A 241 8.31 7.85 13.81
CA PHE A 241 9.27 8.39 14.78
C PHE A 241 10.32 7.34 15.19
N ALA A 242 9.89 6.18 15.68
CA ALA A 242 10.73 5.08 16.17
C ALA A 242 11.01 4.03 15.08
N TYR A 243 11.37 4.48 13.86
CA TYR A 243 11.60 3.58 12.73
C TYR A 243 12.63 2.46 12.98
N PRO A 244 13.73 2.62 13.76
CA PRO A 244 14.65 1.50 14.01
C PRO A 244 13.98 0.38 14.82
N GLU A 245 13.20 0.73 15.83
CA GLU A 245 12.48 -0.21 16.69
C GLU A 245 11.42 -0.96 15.87
N LEU A 246 10.60 -0.24 15.10
CA LEU A 246 9.59 -0.81 14.20
C LEU A 246 10.20 -1.83 13.22
N LEU A 247 11.29 -1.45 12.54
CA LEU A 247 11.97 -2.34 11.61
C LEU A 247 12.63 -3.54 12.30
N THR A 248 13.16 -3.34 13.52
CA THR A 248 13.79 -4.42 14.29
C THR A 248 12.76 -5.43 14.79
N GLU A 249 11.58 -4.96 15.21
CA GLU A 249 10.47 -5.84 15.59
C GLU A 249 9.98 -6.67 14.39
N GLU A 250 9.87 -6.03 13.23
CA GLU A 250 9.32 -6.67 12.03
C GLU A 250 10.31 -7.63 11.34
N TYR A 251 11.56 -7.20 11.17
CA TYR A 251 12.57 -7.90 10.36
C TYR A 251 13.79 -8.41 11.14
N GLY A 252 13.91 -8.06 12.43
CA GLY A 252 15.05 -8.38 13.29
C GLY A 252 16.26 -7.46 13.08
N GLU A 253 17.16 -7.44 14.06
CA GLU A 253 18.37 -6.58 14.05
C GLU A 253 19.28 -6.80 12.82
N GLN A 254 19.26 -8.01 12.25
CA GLN A 254 20.05 -8.35 11.07
C GLN A 254 19.59 -7.61 9.82
N ALA A 255 18.31 -7.23 9.70
CA ALA A 255 17.81 -6.48 8.56
C ALA A 255 18.44 -5.09 8.45
N LEU A 256 18.89 -4.53 9.58
CA LEU A 256 19.52 -3.21 9.67
C LEU A 256 21.05 -3.25 9.58
N SER A 257 21.66 -4.44 9.57
CA SER A 257 23.12 -4.58 9.66
C SER A 257 23.73 -5.52 8.62
N LYS A 258 22.96 -6.46 8.06
CA LYS A 258 23.47 -7.47 7.12
C LYS A 258 23.66 -6.88 5.73
N VAL A 259 24.91 -6.60 5.38
CA VAL A 259 25.31 -6.03 4.09
C VAL A 259 25.30 -7.02 2.91
N PHE A 260 24.74 -8.22 3.08
CA PHE A 260 24.61 -9.25 2.03
C PHE A 260 23.22 -9.86 2.06
N TYR A 261 22.44 -9.68 0.99
CA TYR A 261 21.07 -10.14 0.91
C TYR A 261 20.62 -10.25 -0.55
N GLU A 262 19.79 -11.26 -0.90
CA GLU A 262 19.23 -11.45 -2.27
C GLU A 262 20.23 -11.28 -3.43
N HIS A 263 21.42 -11.88 -3.32
CA HIS A 263 22.52 -11.74 -4.31
C HIS A 263 23.08 -10.32 -4.48
N HIS A 264 22.84 -9.45 -3.50
CA HIS A 264 23.39 -8.10 -3.43
C HIS A 264 24.35 -7.94 -2.27
N ARG A 265 25.24 -6.96 -2.40
CA ARG A 265 26.08 -6.47 -1.32
C ARG A 265 25.91 -4.97 -1.17
N PHE A 266 25.71 -4.50 0.05
CA PHE A 266 25.69 -3.07 0.35
C PHE A 266 27.13 -2.53 0.32
N ASN A 267 27.36 -1.52 -0.51
CA ASN A 267 28.60 -0.78 -0.55
C ASN A 267 28.50 0.40 0.43
N ILE A 268 29.14 0.26 1.59
CA ILE A 268 29.11 1.26 2.66
C ILE A 268 29.70 2.60 2.22
N GLU A 269 30.78 2.60 1.42
CA GLU A 269 31.44 3.84 0.97
C GLU A 269 30.55 4.66 0.03
N LYS A 270 29.75 3.97 -0.80
CA LYS A 270 28.86 4.60 -1.79
C LYS A 270 27.41 4.74 -1.32
N GLY A 271 27.03 4.07 -0.23
CA GLY A 271 25.66 4.02 0.25
C GLY A 271 24.70 3.35 -0.74
N GLU A 272 25.13 2.31 -1.46
CA GLU A 272 24.31 1.67 -2.50
C GLU A 272 24.38 0.15 -2.48
N TRP A 273 23.25 -0.51 -2.75
CA TRP A 273 23.20 -1.95 -2.99
C TRP A 273 23.71 -2.30 -4.39
N LYS A 274 24.58 -3.31 -4.49
CA LYS A 274 25.11 -3.79 -5.77
C LYS A 274 24.82 -5.26 -5.97
N THR A 275 24.31 -5.60 -7.14
CA THR A 275 24.18 -6.99 -7.57
C THR A 275 25.57 -7.62 -7.67
N LEU A 276 25.74 -8.79 -7.06
CA LEU A 276 26.97 -9.55 -7.13
C LEU A 276 27.00 -10.33 -8.45
N ARG A 277 28.17 -10.34 -9.09
CA ARG A 277 28.41 -11.23 -10.23
C ARG A 277 28.61 -12.65 -9.75
N PHE A 278 28.33 -13.62 -10.62
CA PHE A 278 28.46 -15.05 -10.30
C PHE A 278 29.85 -15.44 -9.73
N SER A 279 30.93 -14.82 -10.23
CA SER A 279 32.28 -15.01 -9.72
C SER A 279 32.49 -14.55 -8.27
N GLU A 280 31.74 -13.54 -7.83
CA GLU A 280 31.83 -12.95 -6.49
C GLU A 280 31.03 -13.77 -5.47
N LEU A 281 29.94 -14.41 -5.91
CA LEU A 281 29.15 -15.34 -5.09
C LEU A 281 29.96 -16.59 -4.69
N HIS A 282 30.74 -17.15 -5.62
CA HIS A 282 31.59 -18.31 -5.33
C HIS A 282 32.75 -18.02 -4.37
N GLY A 283 33.35 -16.83 -4.42
CA GLY A 283 34.40 -16.43 -3.48
C GLY A 283 33.92 -16.34 -2.02
N LEU A 284 32.62 -16.06 -1.82
CA LEU A 284 32.00 -15.97 -0.49
C LEU A 284 31.57 -17.34 0.05
N SER A 285 31.26 -18.30 -0.82
CA SER A 285 30.93 -19.69 -0.43
C SER A 285 32.09 -20.43 0.24
N GLY A 286 33.33 -19.96 0.06
CA GLY A 286 34.53 -20.49 0.75
C GLY A 286 34.72 -19.99 2.18
N LEU A 287 33.97 -18.96 2.61
CA LEU A 287 34.15 -18.29 3.92
C LEU A 287 33.06 -18.62 4.95
N SER A 288 32.05 -19.44 4.60
CA SER A 288 31.07 -19.95 5.57
C SER A 288 30.70 -21.39 5.24
N ARG A 289 31.32 -22.33 5.96
CA ARG A 289 30.86 -23.72 6.05
C ARG A 289 29.67 -23.90 7.03
N ASN A 290 29.03 -22.82 7.50
CA ASN A 290 28.05 -22.92 8.58
C ASN A 290 26.75 -22.11 8.40
N THR A 291 26.40 -21.68 7.19
CA THR A 291 25.09 -21.08 6.95
C THR A 291 24.46 -21.71 5.72
N SER A 292 23.25 -22.26 5.90
CA SER A 292 22.38 -22.77 4.84
C SER A 292 22.09 -21.68 3.81
N TYR A 293 22.90 -21.62 2.74
CA TYR A 293 22.74 -20.72 1.60
C TYR A 293 21.53 -21.06 0.69
N TRP A 294 20.59 -21.89 1.15
CA TRP A 294 19.52 -22.46 0.34
C TRP A 294 18.15 -22.52 1.02
N GLY A 295 17.83 -21.58 1.89
CA GLY A 295 16.45 -21.55 2.42
C GLY A 295 16.31 -20.74 3.68
N MET A 296 16.22 -19.44 3.52
CA MET A 296 15.35 -18.61 4.34
C MET A 296 14.71 -17.62 3.39
N ARG A 297 13.53 -18.00 2.86
CA ARG A 297 12.49 -16.99 2.63
C ARG A 297 12.41 -16.23 3.95
N LEU A 298 12.65 -14.91 3.95
CA LEU A 298 11.91 -14.10 4.93
C LEU A 298 10.46 -14.55 4.77
N PRO A 299 9.72 -14.82 5.86
CA PRO A 299 8.31 -15.04 5.69
C PRO A 299 7.81 -13.82 4.91
N LEU A 300 7.38 -14.03 3.67
CA LEU A 300 6.29 -13.27 3.12
C LEU A 300 5.16 -13.56 4.11
N LYS A 301 5.13 -12.81 5.22
CA LYS A 301 3.91 -12.70 5.99
C LYS A 301 2.98 -12.04 4.98
N HIS A 302 2.05 -12.85 4.50
CA HIS A 302 0.91 -12.40 3.72
C HIS A 302 0.38 -11.12 4.37
N GLY A 303 0.67 -9.98 3.75
CA GLY A 303 -0.27 -8.86 3.70
C GLY A 303 -1.33 -9.18 2.67
#